data_AF-A0A7C5FFH2-F1
#
_entry.id   AF-A0A7C5FFH2-F1
#
_cell.length_a   1.000
_cell.length_b   1.000
_cell.length_c   1.000
_cell.angle_alpha   90.00
_cell.angle_beta   90.00
_cell.angle_gamma   90.00
#
_symmetry.space_group_name_H-M   'P 1'
#
loop_
_entity.id
_entity.type
_entity.pdbx_description
1 polymer ?
#
loop_
_entity_poly.entity_id
_entity_poly.type
_entity_poly.pdbx_seq_one_letter_code
_entity_poly.pdbx_strand_id
1 'polypeptide(L)'
;MFKKNKKIIVATCLAASVALFSTSPIQAKSNGDESKLEAYLKFTRVLNLIESQYVDETNTTALINKALKGLLSNLDAHSAYMDEKSFKDLNIQT
;
A
#
# COMPACT_ATOMS: atom_id res chain seq x y z
N MET A 1 44.61 -43.32 20.82
CA MET A 1 43.51 -44.18 20.33
C MET A 1 42.21 -43.76 21.01
N PHE A 2 41.29 -43.07 20.32
CA PHE A 2 39.95 -42.72 20.83
C PHE A 2 38.89 -43.24 19.85
N LYS A 3 38.06 -44.20 20.29
CA LYS A 3 37.04 -44.87 19.48
C LYS A 3 35.77 -44.00 19.43
N LYS A 4 35.44 -43.49 18.24
CA LYS A 4 34.36 -42.52 17.99
C LYS A 4 33.00 -43.24 17.94
N ASN A 5 32.17 -43.08 18.97
CA ASN A 5 30.86 -43.73 19.07
C ASN A 5 29.78 -42.93 18.31
N LYS A 6 29.56 -43.29 17.04
CA LYS A 6 28.64 -42.62 16.09
C LYS A 6 27.18 -42.47 16.62
N LYS A 7 26.75 -43.32 17.56
CA LYS A 7 25.39 -43.28 18.12
C LYS A 7 25.11 -42.06 19.02
N ILE A 8 26.12 -41.51 19.68
CA ILE A 8 25.96 -40.35 20.59
C ILE A 8 25.79 -39.04 19.82
N ILE A 9 26.45 -38.92 18.65
CA ILE A 9 26.37 -37.74 17.77
C ILE A 9 24.99 -37.64 17.10
N VAL A 10 24.35 -38.78 16.79
CA VAL A 10 23.02 -38.79 16.16
C VAL A 10 21.92 -38.41 17.16
N ALA A 11 22.06 -38.79 18.43
CA ALA A 11 21.07 -38.46 19.47
C ALA A 11 21.07 -36.97 19.84
N THR A 12 22.22 -36.29 19.84
CA THR A 12 22.30 -34.85 20.13
C THR A 12 21.80 -33.98 18.97
N CYS A 13 21.96 -34.42 17.72
CA CYS A 13 21.33 -33.75 16.57
C CYS A 13 19.80 -33.87 16.56
N LEU A 14 19.25 -34.99 17.02
CA LEU A 14 17.79 -35.22 17.00
C LEU A 14 17.05 -34.46 18.13
N ALA A 15 17.73 -34.15 19.23
CA ALA A 15 17.17 -33.31 20.29
C ALA A 15 17.17 -31.81 19.90
N ALA A 16 18.13 -31.37 19.09
CA ALA A 16 18.23 -29.98 18.63
C ALA A 16 17.16 -29.61 17.58
N SER A 17 16.62 -30.57 16.83
CA SER A 17 15.59 -30.31 15.82
C SER A 17 14.18 -30.09 16.40
N VAL A 18 13.87 -30.64 17.58
CA VAL A 18 12.55 -30.49 18.21
C VAL A 18 12.37 -29.11 18.86
N ALA A 19 13.46 -28.47 19.31
CA ALA A 19 13.42 -27.14 19.92
C ALA A 19 13.17 -26.00 18.91
N LEU A 20 13.32 -26.26 17.60
CA LEU A 20 13.15 -25.25 16.55
C LEU A 20 11.69 -25.11 16.07
N PHE A 21 10.77 -25.99 16.49
CA PHE A 21 9.36 -25.94 16.07
C PHE A 21 8.48 -25.08 16.98
N SER A 22 9.00 -24.53 18.08
CA SER A 22 8.27 -23.61 18.96
C SER A 22 8.53 -22.15 18.59
N THR A 23 8.36 -21.80 17.30
CA THR A 23 8.37 -20.41 16.86
C THR A 23 6.93 -19.92 16.76
N SER A 24 6.46 -19.26 17.81
CA SER A 24 5.24 -18.44 17.73
C SER A 24 5.40 -17.42 16.59
N PRO A 25 4.40 -17.19 15.73
CA PRO A 25 4.50 -16.16 14.71
C PRO A 25 4.57 -14.80 15.41
N ILE A 26 5.74 -14.15 15.35
CA ILE A 26 5.91 -12.73 15.64
C ILE A 26 5.10 -11.99 14.58
N GLN A 27 3.92 -11.49 14.96
CA GLN A 27 3.19 -10.52 14.15
C GLN A 27 3.91 -9.18 14.28
N ALA A 28 4.76 -8.87 13.31
CA ALA A 28 5.31 -7.53 13.13
C ALA A 28 4.17 -6.59 12.76
N LYS A 29 3.77 -5.73 13.69
CA LYS A 29 2.68 -4.77 13.53
C LYS A 29 3.12 -3.64 12.60
N SER A 30 3.01 -3.81 11.28
CA SER A 30 3.24 -2.75 10.29
C SER A 30 2.03 -1.81 10.22
N ASN A 31 1.82 -0.99 11.27
CA ASN A 31 0.65 -0.09 11.35
C ASN A 31 0.57 0.95 10.22
N GLY A 32 1.68 1.22 9.51
CA GLY A 32 1.73 2.25 8.46
C GLY A 32 1.10 1.83 7.14
N ASP A 33 1.41 0.62 6.66
CA ASP A 33 1.02 0.16 5.32
C ASP A 33 -0.47 -0.20 5.24
N GLU A 34 -1.04 -0.75 6.32
CA GLU A 34 -2.48 -1.05 6.36
C GLU A 34 -3.32 0.22 6.26
N SER A 35 -2.95 1.30 6.97
CA SER A 35 -3.72 2.55 6.95
C SER A 35 -3.74 3.22 5.56
N LYS A 36 -2.63 3.11 4.81
CA LYS A 36 -2.52 3.68 3.47
C LYS A 36 -3.36 2.89 2.47
N LEU A 37 -3.34 1.57 2.57
CA LEU A 37 -4.17 0.70 1.75
C LEU A 37 -5.66 0.96 2.02
N GLU A 38 -6.06 1.07 3.28
CA GLU A 38 -7.44 1.40 3.67
C GLU A 38 -7.91 2.73 3.07
N ALA A 39 -7.05 3.76 3.08
CA ALA A 39 -7.37 5.06 2.48
C ALA A 39 -7.62 4.94 0.97
N TYR A 40 -6.80 4.17 0.25
CA TYR A 40 -7.01 3.93 -1.18
C TYR A 40 -8.28 3.13 -1.46
N LEU A 41 -8.56 2.10 -0.68
CA LEU A 41 -9.80 1.34 -0.81
C LEU A 41 -11.04 2.21 -0.57
N LYS A 42 -10.97 3.12 0.40
CA LYS A 42 -12.04 4.09 0.66
C LYS A 42 -12.26 5.00 -0.54
N PHE A 43 -11.19 5.53 -1.15
CA PHE A 43 -11.27 6.38 -2.34
C PHE A 43 -11.95 5.64 -3.51
N THR A 44 -11.49 4.43 -3.82
CA THR A 44 -12.08 3.59 -4.88
C THR A 44 -13.56 3.28 -4.62
N ARG A 45 -13.94 2.98 -3.37
CA ARG A 45 -15.34 2.71 -3.01
C ARG A 45 -16.24 3.92 -3.26
N VAL A 46 -15.77 5.12 -2.93
CA VAL A 46 -16.51 6.36 -3.18
C VAL A 46 -16.66 6.60 -4.68
N LEU A 47 -15.61 6.36 -5.47
CA LEU A 47 -15.66 6.52 -6.92
C LEU A 47 -16.68 5.56 -7.56
N ASN A 48 -16.66 4.28 -7.18
CA ASN A 48 -17.63 3.28 -7.64
C ASN A 48 -19.08 3.63 -7.23
N LEU A 49 -19.25 4.23 -6.05
CA LEU A 49 -20.55 4.67 -5.58
C LEU A 49 -21.11 5.78 -6.47
N ILE A 50 -20.27 6.75 -6.84
CA ILE A 50 -20.64 7.82 -7.77
C ILE A 50 -21.00 7.21 -9.12
N GLU A 51 -20.16 6.36 -9.69
CA GLU A 51 -20.41 5.76 -11.01
C GLU A 51 -21.70 4.92 -11.07
N SER A 52 -22.08 4.28 -9.95
CA SER A 52 -23.28 3.42 -9.90
C SER A 52 -24.58 4.14 -9.50
N GLN A 53 -24.48 5.26 -8.77
CA GLN A 53 -25.64 5.95 -8.21
C GLN A 53 -25.88 7.35 -8.79
N TYR A 54 -24.94 7.90 -9.55
CA TYR A 54 -25.10 9.21 -10.14
C TYR A 54 -26.08 9.17 -11.32
N VAL A 55 -26.86 10.24 -11.47
CA VAL A 55 -27.98 10.27 -12.42
C VAL A 55 -27.53 10.44 -13.88
N ASP A 56 -26.37 11.08 -14.08
CA ASP A 56 -25.79 11.37 -15.40
C ASP A 56 -24.60 10.46 -15.70
N GLU A 57 -24.22 10.37 -16.98
CA GLU A 57 -22.98 9.71 -17.37
C GLU A 57 -21.76 10.42 -16.77
N THR A 58 -20.98 9.67 -15.98
CA THR A 58 -19.76 10.18 -15.36
C THR A 58 -18.52 9.64 -16.04
N ASN A 59 -17.55 10.51 -16.33
CA ASN A 59 -16.23 10.11 -16.79
C ASN A 59 -15.26 9.97 -15.59
N THR A 60 -14.75 8.76 -15.36
CA THR A 60 -13.83 8.44 -14.25
C THR A 60 -12.59 9.34 -14.23
N THR A 61 -11.96 9.58 -15.38
CA THR A 61 -10.77 10.44 -15.49
C THR A 61 -11.10 11.89 -15.09
N ALA A 62 -12.26 12.39 -15.51
CA ALA A 62 -12.70 13.72 -15.12
C ALA A 62 -12.99 13.83 -13.61
N LEU A 63 -13.58 12.80 -13.00
CA LEU A 63 -13.81 12.74 -11.55
C LEU A 63 -12.49 12.74 -10.77
N ILE A 64 -11.52 11.93 -11.19
CA ILE A 64 -10.19 11.89 -10.58
C ILE A 64 -9.50 13.24 -10.68
N ASN A 65 -9.48 13.87 -11.87
CA ASN A 65 -8.87 15.19 -12.06
C ASN A 65 -9.52 16.26 -11.15
N LYS A 66 -10.84 16.22 -10.98
CA LYS A 66 -11.57 17.11 -10.05
C LYS A 66 -11.21 16.82 -8.59
N ALA A 67 -11.12 15.54 -8.20
CA ALA A 67 -10.72 15.14 -6.86
C ALA A 67 -9.29 15.61 -6.54
N LEU A 68 -8.35 15.47 -7.48
CA LEU A 68 -6.98 15.95 -7.32
C LEU A 68 -6.90 17.47 -7.20
N LYS A 69 -7.65 18.21 -8.03
CA LYS A 69 -7.77 19.69 -7.89
C LYS A 69 -8.27 20.08 -6.51
N GLY A 70 -9.31 19.41 -6.01
CA GLY A 70 -9.86 19.64 -4.66
C GLY A 70 -8.85 19.31 -3.56
N LEU A 71 -8.16 18.17 -3.65
CA LEU A 71 -7.15 17.75 -2.67
C LEU A 71 -6.02 18.77 -2.54
N LEU A 72 -5.43 19.20 -3.67
CA LEU A 72 -4.32 20.15 -3.69
C LEU A 72 -4.76 21.55 -3.24
N SER A 73 -5.95 22.00 -3.64
CA SER A 73 -6.49 23.29 -3.21
C SER A 73 -6.76 23.38 -1.70
N ASN A 74 -7.02 22.25 -1.04
CA ASN A 74 -7.20 22.19 0.42
C ASN A 74 -5.90 21.90 1.18
N LEU A 75 -4.82 21.54 0.47
CA LEU A 75 -3.53 21.27 1.08
C LEU A 75 -2.75 22.56 1.35
N ASP A 76 -2.67 23.44 0.35
CA ASP A 76 -2.01 24.75 0.45
C ASP A 76 -2.49 25.71 -0.66
N ALA A 77 -2.47 27.02 -0.37
CA ALA A 77 -2.95 28.07 -1.27
C ALA A 77 -2.13 28.21 -2.55
N HIS A 78 -0.88 27.75 -2.54
CA HIS A 78 0.02 27.77 -3.71
C HIS A 78 0.11 26.42 -4.43
N SER A 79 -0.56 25.38 -3.92
CA SER A 79 -0.58 24.07 -4.54
C SER A 79 -1.75 23.96 -5.53
N ALA A 80 -1.45 23.62 -6.78
CA ALA A 80 -2.46 23.44 -7.81
C ALA A 80 -2.20 22.16 -8.63
N TYR A 81 -3.27 21.42 -8.92
CA TYR A 81 -3.22 20.33 -9.90
C TYR A 81 -3.36 20.90 -11.31
N MET A 82 -2.38 20.61 -12.17
CA MET A 82 -2.40 21.03 -13.58
C MET A 82 -2.71 19.85 -14.49
N ASP A 83 -3.71 20.04 -15.36
CA ASP A 83 -3.93 19.14 -16.49
C ASP A 83 -3.03 19.52 -17.67
N GLU A 84 -2.92 18.62 -18.65
CA GLU A 84 -2.04 18.77 -19.81
C GLU A 84 -2.27 20.09 -20.56
N LYS A 85 -3.55 20.48 -20.72
CA LYS A 85 -3.92 21.75 -21.35
C LYS A 85 -3.38 22.94 -20.56
N SER A 86 -3.64 22.97 -19.25
CA SER A 86 -3.20 24.05 -18.37
C SER A 86 -1.67 24.18 -18.37
N PHE A 87 -0.95 23.05 -18.36
CA PHE A 87 0.51 23.04 -18.47
C PHE A 87 1.01 23.62 -19.80
N LYS A 88 0.37 23.24 -20.91
CA LYS A 88 0.70 23.78 -22.23
C LYS A 88 0.43 25.28 -22.32
N ASP A 89 -0.69 25.75 -21.77
CA ASP A 89 -1.06 27.16 -21.76
C ASP A 89 -0.04 28.02 -20.97
N LEU A 90 0.54 27.48 -19.88
CA LEU A 90 1.62 28.16 -19.16
C LEU A 90 2.89 28.28 -20.00
N ASN A 91 3.31 27.20 -20.67
CA ASN A 91 4.52 27.20 -21.50
C ASN A 91 4.41 28.12 -22.73
N ILE A 92 3.20 28.46 -23.17
CA ILE A 92 2.99 29.41 -24.28
C ILE A 92 3.08 30.86 -23.78
N GLN A 93 2.79 31.11 -22.50
CA GLN A 93 2.83 32.45 -21.90
C GLN A 93 4.24 32.85 -21.41
N THR A 94 5.21 31.95 -21.43
CA THR A 94 6.62 32.18 -21.06
C THR A 94 7.54 32.16 -22.27
#